data_AF-K9R5X7-F1
#
_entry.id   AF-K9R5X7-F1
#
_cell.length_a   1.000
_cell.length_b   1.000
_cell.length_c   1.000
_cell.angle_alpha   90.00
_cell.angle_beta   90.00
_cell.angle_gamma   90.00
#
_symmetry.space_group_name_H-M   'P 1'
#
loop_
_entity.id
_entity.type
_entity.pdbx_description
1 polymer ?
#
loop_
_entity_poly.entity_id
_entity_poly.type
_entity_poly.pdbx_seq_one_letter_code
_entity_poly.pdbx_strand_id
1 'polypeptide(L)'
;MSETIVFTLFQVIWQDLVENVAYDSTKQNWQALQVVIDEIKGNKQIGEDLAVALEKSFYSSDKIIAEKCRDELIKKSTYTQYRGAKIYNPPDNDTGIKKLENKIRLLEKQLKQFDKKLFAKKSFINPSDLEQLVKELSQSGHEASEKVKQNANNQFLQEAEKDCYVNIYKSAITDENNGLRKLMFNSFLIVIEPNEQLNRIFNAKTYLILNKIREQVK
;
A
#
# COMPACT_ATOMS: atom_id res chain seq x y z
N MET A 1 2.82 13.62 -4.18
CA MET A 1 3.10 12.90 -2.92
C MET A 1 4.58 12.98 -2.70
N SER A 2 5.02 13.15 -1.45
CA SER A 2 6.44 13.12 -1.11
C SER A 2 6.97 11.69 -1.24
N GLU A 3 8.26 11.55 -1.53
CA GLU A 3 8.97 10.26 -1.62
C GLU A 3 8.74 9.39 -0.37
N THR A 4 8.52 10.05 0.78
CA THR A 4 8.09 9.48 2.07
C THR A 4 6.99 8.43 1.96
N ILE A 5 5.90 8.69 1.19
CA ILE A 5 4.77 7.74 1.20
C ILE A 5 5.08 6.47 0.43
N VAL A 6 5.79 6.58 -0.69
CA VAL A 6 6.15 5.43 -1.53
C VAL A 6 7.02 4.47 -0.72
N PHE A 7 7.90 5.02 0.12
CA PHE A 7 8.67 4.27 1.11
C PHE A 7 7.80 3.65 2.23
N THR A 8 6.83 4.36 2.80
CA THR A 8 5.86 3.78 3.76
C THR A 8 5.06 2.61 3.13
N LEU A 9 4.60 2.77 1.88
CA LEU A 9 3.90 1.71 1.12
C LEU A 9 4.79 0.47 0.93
N PHE A 10 6.07 0.68 0.60
CA PHE A 10 7.05 -0.40 0.53
C PHE A 10 7.21 -1.12 1.88
N GLN A 11 7.37 -0.37 2.98
CA GLN A 11 7.55 -0.94 4.32
C GLN A 11 6.38 -1.84 4.73
N VAL A 12 5.14 -1.42 4.46
CA VAL A 12 3.92 -2.20 4.80
C VAL A 12 3.83 -3.48 3.96
N ILE A 13 4.03 -3.39 2.64
CA ILE A 13 4.03 -4.57 1.75
C ILE A 13 5.17 -5.53 2.12
N TRP A 14 6.36 -5.00 2.44
CA TRP A 14 7.49 -5.80 2.88
C TRP A 14 7.20 -6.55 4.17
N GLN A 15 6.51 -5.93 5.14
CA GLN A 15 6.05 -6.59 6.36
C GLN A 15 5.10 -7.76 6.05
N ASP A 16 4.09 -7.57 5.21
CA ASP A 16 3.17 -8.66 4.82
C ASP A 16 3.88 -9.81 4.10
N LEU A 17 4.91 -9.52 3.29
CA LEU A 17 5.72 -10.53 2.61
C LEU A 17 6.56 -11.38 3.57
N VAL A 18 7.04 -10.81 4.69
CA VAL A 18 7.90 -11.52 5.66
C VAL A 18 7.17 -12.05 6.88
N GLU A 19 6.06 -11.45 7.32
CA GLU A 19 5.29 -11.86 8.50
C GLU A 19 4.44 -13.13 8.27
N ASN A 20 4.09 -13.44 7.02
CA ASN A 20 3.49 -14.74 6.67
C ASN A 20 4.49 -15.91 6.80
N VAL A 21 5.77 -15.63 7.03
CA VAL A 21 6.78 -16.66 7.31
C VAL A 21 7.19 -16.54 8.78
N ALA A 22 7.10 -17.64 9.51
CA ALA A 22 7.63 -17.76 10.86
C ALA A 22 9.18 -17.77 10.83
N TYR A 23 9.80 -16.64 10.47
CA TYR A 23 11.23 -16.52 10.29
C TYR A 23 11.94 -16.06 11.57
N ASP A 24 12.49 -17.05 12.25
CA ASP A 24 13.24 -16.96 13.52
C ASP A 24 14.62 -16.25 13.39
N SER A 25 14.83 -15.43 12.35
CA SER A 25 16.01 -14.55 12.27
C SER A 25 15.73 -13.26 11.49
N THR A 26 15.74 -12.14 12.22
CA THR A 26 15.75 -10.78 11.65
C THR A 26 16.82 -10.58 10.58
N LYS A 27 17.97 -11.24 10.74
CA LYS A 27 19.10 -11.25 9.79
C LYS A 27 18.69 -11.61 8.35
N GLN A 28 17.87 -12.64 8.15
CA GLN A 28 17.48 -13.06 6.80
C GLN A 28 16.57 -12.03 6.13
N ASN A 29 15.69 -11.37 6.88
CA ASN A 29 14.84 -10.30 6.37
C ASN A 29 15.66 -9.07 5.93
N TRP A 30 16.75 -8.72 6.64
CA TRP A 30 17.64 -7.62 6.23
C TRP A 30 18.48 -7.98 5.01
N GLN A 31 19.01 -9.20 4.95
CA GLN A 31 19.76 -9.69 3.78
C GLN A 31 18.86 -9.77 2.54
N ALA A 32 17.59 -10.15 2.72
CA ALA A 32 16.61 -10.13 1.65
C ALA A 32 16.37 -8.70 1.14
N LEU A 33 16.21 -7.74 2.06
CA LEU A 33 16.06 -6.32 1.71
C LEU A 33 17.29 -5.78 0.95
N GLN A 34 18.51 -6.18 1.33
CA GLN A 34 19.73 -5.78 0.62
C GLN A 34 19.77 -6.24 -0.85
N VAL A 35 19.30 -7.46 -1.15
CA VAL A 35 19.23 -7.93 -2.54
C VAL A 35 18.26 -7.07 -3.37
N VAL A 36 17.14 -6.62 -2.78
CA VAL A 36 16.22 -5.68 -3.47
C VAL A 36 16.89 -4.34 -3.76
N ILE A 37 17.70 -3.82 -2.82
CA ILE A 37 18.51 -2.60 -3.02
C ILE A 37 19.45 -2.75 -4.22
N ASP A 38 20.13 -3.89 -4.31
CA ASP A 38 21.14 -4.14 -5.35
C ASP A 38 20.51 -4.30 -6.75
N GLU A 39 19.34 -4.95 -6.86
CA GLU A 39 18.57 -5.02 -8.11
C GLU A 39 18.13 -3.62 -8.58
N ILE A 40 17.64 -2.75 -7.67
CA ILE A 40 17.25 -1.36 -7.99
C ILE A 40 18.46 -0.51 -8.40
N LYS A 41 19.63 -0.71 -7.78
CA LYS A 41 20.88 -0.04 -8.19
C LYS A 41 21.33 -0.50 -9.58
N GLY A 42 21.21 -1.80 -9.86
CA GLY A 42 21.55 -2.39 -11.17
C GLY A 42 20.62 -1.95 -12.30
N ASN A 43 19.33 -1.75 -11.99
CA ASN A 43 18.34 -1.22 -12.94
C ASN A 43 17.37 -0.25 -12.25
N LYS A 44 17.57 1.06 -12.45
CA LYS A 44 16.70 2.10 -11.89
C LYS A 44 15.23 1.97 -12.30
N GLN A 45 14.94 1.37 -13.46
CA GLN A 45 13.56 1.13 -13.89
C GLN A 45 12.80 0.27 -12.89
N ILE A 46 13.46 -0.67 -12.20
CA ILE A 46 12.83 -1.50 -11.15
C ILE A 46 12.32 -0.62 -10.00
N GLY A 47 13.06 0.42 -9.60
CA GLY A 47 12.66 1.33 -8.53
C GLY A 47 11.51 2.28 -8.91
N GLU A 48 11.39 2.63 -10.20
CA GLU A 48 10.26 3.39 -10.74
C GLU A 48 9.02 2.50 -10.90
N ASP A 49 9.18 1.32 -11.51
CA ASP A 49 8.11 0.34 -11.69
C ASP A 49 7.53 -0.12 -10.34
N LEU A 50 8.40 -0.35 -9.34
CA LEU A 50 7.99 -0.72 -7.98
C LEU A 50 7.19 0.40 -7.32
N ALA A 51 7.64 1.64 -7.43
CA ALA A 51 6.91 2.80 -6.91
C ALA A 51 5.51 2.91 -7.55
N VAL A 52 5.43 2.78 -8.87
CA VAL A 52 4.17 2.76 -9.63
C VAL A 52 3.28 1.60 -9.19
N ALA A 53 3.83 0.39 -9.00
CA ALA A 53 3.07 -0.77 -8.56
C ALA A 53 2.49 -0.58 -7.14
N LEU A 54 3.29 -0.05 -6.21
CA LEU A 54 2.86 0.26 -4.84
C LEU A 54 1.75 1.31 -4.81
N GLU A 55 1.96 2.46 -5.49
CA GLU A 55 0.96 3.54 -5.55
C GLU A 55 -0.35 3.07 -6.22
N LYS A 56 -0.27 2.36 -7.36
CA LYS A 56 -1.44 1.82 -8.06
C LYS A 56 -2.22 0.84 -7.17
N SER A 57 -1.53 0.00 -6.41
CA SER A 57 -2.13 -0.97 -5.50
C SER A 57 -2.81 -0.31 -4.30
N PHE A 58 -2.17 0.73 -3.74
CA PHE A 58 -2.74 1.55 -2.67
C PHE A 58 -4.04 2.23 -3.12
N TYR A 59 -4.01 3.03 -4.20
CA TYR A 59 -5.22 3.75 -4.64
C TYR A 59 -6.34 2.81 -5.11
N SER A 60 -6.01 1.66 -5.71
CA SER A 60 -7.01 0.67 -6.13
C SER A 60 -7.72 0.07 -4.92
N SER A 61 -6.96 -0.32 -3.89
CA SER A 61 -7.50 -0.93 -2.67
C SER A 61 -8.31 0.05 -1.84
N ASP A 62 -7.79 1.28 -1.70
CA ASP A 62 -8.48 2.37 -1.00
C ASP A 62 -9.79 2.73 -1.72
N LYS A 63 -9.79 2.73 -3.05
CA LYS A 63 -11.00 2.95 -3.85
C LYS A 63 -12.03 1.84 -3.60
N ILE A 64 -11.61 0.57 -3.60
CA ILE A 64 -12.49 -0.58 -3.34
C ILE A 64 -13.15 -0.48 -1.95
N ILE A 65 -12.41 -0.08 -0.91
CA ILE A 65 -12.98 0.12 0.43
C ILE A 65 -13.95 1.30 0.43
N ALA A 66 -13.56 2.45 -0.15
CA ALA A 66 -14.41 3.63 -0.20
C ALA A 66 -15.73 3.38 -0.95
N GLU A 67 -15.70 2.62 -2.06
CA GLU A 67 -16.89 2.18 -2.81
C GLU A 67 -17.79 1.26 -1.97
N LYS A 68 -17.22 0.22 -1.32
CA LYS A 68 -17.98 -0.67 -0.43
C LYS A 68 -18.67 0.10 0.71
N CYS A 69 -17.95 0.99 1.39
CA CYS A 69 -18.49 1.80 2.48
C CYS A 69 -19.57 2.77 2.02
N ARG A 70 -19.42 3.36 0.82
CA ARG A 70 -20.43 4.24 0.21
C ARG A 70 -21.73 3.45 -0.03
N ASP A 71 -21.61 2.28 -0.65
CA ASP A 71 -22.77 1.46 -1.00
C ASP A 71 -23.45 0.88 0.25
N GLU A 72 -22.71 0.63 1.33
CA GLU A 72 -23.29 0.25 2.62
C GLU A 72 -24.05 1.40 3.29
N LEU A 73 -23.52 2.63 3.26
CA LEU A 73 -24.27 3.81 3.74
C LEU A 73 -25.54 4.04 2.91
N ILE A 74 -25.48 3.88 1.59
CA ILE A 74 -26.66 3.97 0.71
C ILE A 74 -27.70 2.90 1.08
N LYS A 75 -27.29 1.64 1.33
CA LYS A 75 -28.18 0.56 1.76
C LYS A 75 -28.82 0.82 3.14
N LYS A 76 -28.09 1.50 4.04
CA LYS A 76 -28.58 1.90 5.38
C LYS A 76 -29.42 3.19 5.37
N SER A 77 -29.70 3.76 4.19
CA SER A 77 -30.40 5.03 4.05
C SER A 77 -31.68 4.93 3.24
N THR A 78 -32.70 5.66 3.69
CA THR A 78 -33.75 6.13 2.77
C THR A 78 -33.24 7.35 2.01
N TYR A 79 -33.77 7.63 0.83
CA TYR A 79 -33.43 8.84 0.09
C TYR A 79 -34.67 9.58 -0.39
N THR A 80 -34.58 10.91 -0.44
CA THR A 80 -35.55 11.77 -1.12
C THR A 80 -34.89 12.43 -2.33
N GLN A 81 -35.68 12.82 -3.31
CA GLN A 81 -35.21 13.65 -4.42
C GLN A 81 -35.62 15.09 -4.17
N TYR A 82 -34.64 16.00 -4.13
CA TYR A 82 -34.87 17.44 -3.97
C TYR A 82 -34.11 18.19 -5.07
N ARG A 83 -34.84 18.92 -5.92
CA ARG A 83 -34.27 19.67 -7.07
C ARG A 83 -33.32 18.83 -7.94
N GLY A 84 -33.66 17.55 -8.16
CA GLY A 84 -32.86 16.60 -8.95
C GLY A 84 -31.67 15.95 -8.21
N ALA A 85 -31.31 16.41 -7.01
CA ALA A 85 -30.32 15.76 -6.17
C ALA A 85 -30.96 14.67 -5.31
N LYS A 86 -30.26 13.54 -5.12
CA LYS A 86 -30.58 12.57 -4.06
C LYS A 86 -30.04 13.12 -2.73
N ILE A 87 -30.87 13.14 -1.71
CA ILE A 87 -30.50 13.44 -0.32
C ILE A 87 -30.79 12.19 0.50
N TYR A 88 -29.79 11.71 1.23
CA TYR A 88 -29.92 10.50 2.06
C TYR A 88 -30.30 10.84 3.50
N ASN A 89 -31.06 9.96 4.16
CA ASN A 89 -31.37 10.04 5.58
C ASN A 89 -30.78 8.83 6.33
N PRO A 90 -30.26 9.00 7.56
CA PRO A 90 -30.07 10.26 8.28
C PRO A 90 -29.01 11.17 7.60
N PRO A 91 -28.97 12.49 7.93
CA PRO A 91 -28.04 13.45 7.33
C PRO A 91 -26.54 13.08 7.46
N ASP A 92 -26.18 12.30 8.48
CA ASP A 92 -24.82 11.78 8.66
C ASP A 92 -24.43 10.81 7.54
N ASN A 93 -25.37 9.99 7.06
CA ASN A 93 -25.13 9.09 5.93
C ASN A 93 -24.96 9.90 4.63
N ASP A 94 -25.78 10.92 4.39
CA ASP A 94 -25.62 11.82 3.22
C ASP A 94 -24.25 12.52 3.22
N THR A 95 -23.83 13.01 4.38
CA THR A 95 -22.50 13.61 4.58
C THR A 95 -21.37 12.60 4.36
N GLY A 96 -21.52 11.37 4.89
CA GLY A 96 -20.57 10.28 4.69
C GLY A 96 -20.46 9.82 3.23
N ILE A 97 -21.59 9.65 2.55
CA ILE A 97 -21.67 9.31 1.12
C ILE A 97 -20.97 10.39 0.29
N LYS A 98 -21.25 11.68 0.52
CA LYS A 98 -20.60 12.78 -0.22
C LYS A 98 -19.08 12.85 0.01
N LYS A 99 -18.61 12.61 1.23
CA LYS A 99 -17.16 12.49 1.53
C LYS A 99 -16.53 11.33 0.75
N LEU A 100 -17.15 10.15 0.79
CA LEU A 100 -16.67 8.96 0.08
C LEU A 100 -16.70 9.14 -1.44
N GLU A 101 -17.76 9.74 -2.01
CA GLU A 101 -17.82 10.06 -3.44
C GLU A 101 -16.72 11.02 -3.89
N ASN A 102 -16.39 12.03 -3.07
CA ASN A 102 -15.27 12.92 -3.34
C ASN A 102 -13.92 12.18 -3.26
N LYS A 103 -13.72 11.31 -2.26
CA LYS A 103 -12.51 10.48 -2.15
C LYS A 103 -12.37 9.53 -3.34
N ILE A 104 -13.43 8.81 -3.73
CA ILE A 104 -13.45 7.92 -4.91
C ILE A 104 -13.06 8.71 -6.17
N ARG A 105 -13.62 9.90 -6.39
CA ARG A 105 -13.25 10.77 -7.53
C ARG A 105 -11.79 11.22 -7.50
N LEU A 106 -11.20 11.45 -6.32
CA LEU A 106 -9.78 11.78 -6.18
C LEU A 106 -8.89 10.57 -6.49
N LEU A 107 -9.23 9.39 -5.98
CA LEU A 107 -8.52 8.13 -6.25
C LEU A 107 -8.59 7.76 -7.74
N GLU A 108 -9.74 7.91 -8.38
CA GLU A 108 -9.86 7.75 -9.83
C GLU A 108 -8.99 8.72 -10.62
N LYS A 109 -8.85 9.96 -10.15
CA LYS A 109 -7.93 10.93 -10.77
C LYS A 109 -6.47 10.51 -10.61
N GLN A 110 -6.08 9.86 -9.51
CA GLN A 110 -4.73 9.28 -9.38
C GLN A 110 -4.57 8.06 -10.31
N LEU A 111 -5.49 7.11 -10.27
CA LEU A 111 -5.45 5.90 -11.11
C LEU A 111 -5.38 6.23 -12.61
N LYS A 112 -6.23 7.14 -13.10
CA LYS A 112 -6.23 7.63 -14.50
C LYS A 112 -4.97 8.40 -14.92
N GLN A 113 -4.07 8.74 -13.99
CA GLN A 113 -2.76 9.31 -14.37
C GLN A 113 -1.79 8.19 -14.79
N PHE A 114 -1.81 7.01 -14.16
CA PHE A 114 -0.93 5.88 -14.50
C PHE A 114 -1.23 5.29 -15.89
N ASP A 115 -2.49 5.29 -16.32
CA ASP A 115 -2.88 4.78 -17.64
C ASP A 115 -2.45 5.71 -18.81
N LYS A 116 -1.90 6.89 -18.50
CA LYS A 116 -1.38 7.83 -19.49
C LYS A 116 0.13 7.66 -19.61
N LYS A 117 0.64 7.67 -20.85
CA LYS A 117 2.08 7.82 -21.18
C LYS A 117 2.75 9.10 -20.62
N LEU A 118 2.01 9.91 -19.87
CA LEU A 118 2.40 11.17 -19.24
C LEU A 118 2.54 11.05 -17.71
N PHE A 119 2.60 9.84 -17.13
CA PHE A 119 3.05 9.67 -15.74
C PHE A 119 4.56 9.93 -15.57
N ALA A 120 5.02 11.10 -16.02
CA ALA A 120 6.36 11.62 -15.78
C ALA A 120 6.54 12.14 -14.33
N LYS A 121 5.75 11.60 -13.38
CA LYS A 121 6.03 11.70 -11.95
C LYS A 121 7.04 10.63 -11.63
N LYS A 122 8.26 11.07 -11.31
CA LYS A 122 9.37 10.24 -10.86
C LYS A 122 9.13 9.74 -9.42
N SER A 123 8.01 9.06 -9.19
CA SER A 123 7.87 8.23 -7.98
C SER A 123 8.93 7.14 -8.10
N PHE A 124 9.88 7.11 -7.16
CA PHE A 124 11.02 6.22 -7.20
C PHE A 124 11.33 5.73 -5.79
N ILE A 125 11.49 4.42 -5.61
CA ILE A 125 12.05 3.86 -4.39
C ILE A 125 13.56 4.11 -4.39
N ASN A 126 14.02 5.03 -3.55
CA ASN A 126 15.43 5.38 -3.47
C ASN A 126 16.23 4.33 -2.67
N PRO A 127 17.31 3.74 -3.25
CA PRO A 127 18.20 2.83 -2.55
C PRO A 127 18.73 3.34 -1.19
N SER A 128 18.98 4.65 -1.03
CA SER A 128 19.50 5.18 0.25
C SER A 128 18.55 4.99 1.43
N ASP A 129 17.25 5.06 1.16
CA ASP A 129 16.21 5.04 2.19
C ASP A 129 16.00 3.59 2.66
N LEU A 130 16.09 2.65 1.71
CA LEU A 130 16.17 1.21 1.99
C LEU A 130 17.45 0.83 2.76
N GLU A 131 18.61 1.42 2.41
CA GLU A 131 19.86 1.21 3.17
C GLU A 131 19.78 1.74 4.60
N GLN A 132 19.10 2.87 4.82
CA GLN A 132 18.83 3.39 6.16
C GLN A 132 17.94 2.41 6.94
N LEU A 133 16.87 1.89 6.32
CA LEU A 133 16.01 0.89 6.94
C LEU A 133 16.78 -0.39 7.31
N VAL A 134 17.68 -0.88 6.45
CA VAL A 134 18.58 -2.00 6.78
C VAL A 134 19.43 -1.69 8.00
N LYS A 135 20.04 -0.49 8.07
CA LYS A 135 20.87 -0.07 9.23
C LYS A 135 20.06 -0.01 10.51
N GLU A 136 18.92 0.68 10.49
CA GLU A 136 18.02 0.83 11.65
C GLU A 136 17.57 -0.52 12.18
N LEU A 137 17.07 -1.40 11.31
CA LEU A 137 16.67 -2.75 11.71
C LEU A 137 17.87 -3.55 12.23
N SER A 138 19.04 -3.47 11.59
CA SER A 138 20.25 -4.24 11.96
C SER A 138 20.85 -3.90 13.34
N GLN A 139 20.62 -2.67 13.81
CA GLN A 139 21.17 -2.15 15.07
C GLN A 139 20.15 -2.19 16.23
N SER A 140 18.92 -2.59 15.96
CA SER A 140 17.79 -2.46 16.88
C SER A 140 17.38 -3.78 17.54
N GLY A 141 17.03 -3.73 18.82
CA GLY A 141 16.39 -4.84 19.53
C GLY A 141 14.94 -5.04 19.07
N HIS A 142 14.35 -6.19 19.41
CA HIS A 142 12.99 -6.57 18.98
C HIS A 142 11.94 -5.48 19.20
N GLU A 143 11.92 -4.82 20.36
CA GLU A 143 10.98 -3.71 20.66
C GLU A 143 11.10 -2.52 19.70
N ALA A 144 12.31 -2.21 19.23
CA ALA A 144 12.54 -1.10 18.31
C ALA A 144 12.18 -1.49 16.87
N SER A 145 12.40 -2.74 16.47
CA SER A 145 11.84 -3.30 15.23
C SER A 145 10.31 -3.21 15.21
N GLU A 146 9.62 -3.59 16.29
CA GLU A 146 8.16 -3.49 16.37
C GLU A 146 7.66 -2.04 16.34
N LYS A 147 8.37 -1.09 16.96
CA LYS A 147 8.07 0.35 16.84
C LYS A 147 8.18 0.85 15.39
N VAL A 148 9.17 0.39 14.61
CA VAL A 148 9.29 0.73 13.18
C VAL A 148 8.08 0.21 12.40
N LYS A 149 7.64 -1.04 12.63
CA LYS A 149 6.44 -1.60 11.99
C LYS A 149 5.18 -0.79 12.33
N GLN A 150 4.96 -0.51 13.61
CA GLN A 150 3.80 0.25 14.08
C GLN A 150 3.79 1.67 13.48
N ASN A 151 4.94 2.34 13.41
CA ASN A 151 5.07 3.66 12.78
C ASN A 151 4.72 3.63 11.28
N ALA A 152 5.22 2.64 10.53
CA ALA A 152 4.89 2.47 9.12
C ALA A 152 3.37 2.25 8.92
N ASN A 153 2.76 1.36 9.70
CA ASN A 153 1.32 1.09 9.64
C ASN A 153 0.48 2.32 10.04
N ASN A 154 0.92 3.11 11.02
CA ASN A 154 0.26 4.35 11.43
C ASN A 154 0.32 5.42 10.33
N GLN A 155 1.48 5.62 9.68
CA GLN A 155 1.62 6.56 8.56
C GLN A 155 0.77 6.13 7.35
N PHE A 156 0.74 4.82 7.06
CA PHE A 156 -0.08 4.22 6.01
C PHE A 156 -1.58 4.49 6.20
N LEU A 157 -2.10 4.23 7.41
CA LEU A 157 -3.49 4.53 7.75
C LEU A 157 -3.78 6.03 7.78
N GLN A 158 -2.81 6.87 8.17
CA GLN A 158 -2.98 8.33 8.18
C GLN A 158 -3.19 8.92 6.78
N GLU A 159 -2.48 8.47 5.74
CA GLU A 159 -2.79 8.94 4.38
C GLU A 159 -4.13 8.38 3.88
N ALA A 160 -4.51 7.16 4.27
CA ALA A 160 -5.82 6.60 3.93
C ALA A 160 -6.99 7.41 4.55
N GLU A 161 -6.90 7.76 5.83
CA GLU A 161 -7.94 8.56 6.51
C GLU A 161 -8.02 10.03 6.05
N LYS A 162 -6.96 10.52 5.39
CA LYS A 162 -6.81 11.91 4.97
C LYS A 162 -8.03 12.42 4.19
N ASP A 163 -8.54 13.56 4.65
CA ASP A 163 -9.72 14.24 4.11
C ASP A 163 -11.02 13.39 4.07
N CYS A 164 -11.07 12.22 4.72
CA CYS A 164 -12.19 11.29 4.66
C CYS A 164 -12.61 10.72 6.04
N TYR A 165 -12.92 11.64 6.96
CA TYR A 165 -13.47 11.32 8.29
C TYR A 165 -14.90 10.75 8.18
N VAL A 166 -15.00 9.43 8.00
CA VAL A 166 -16.25 8.65 7.93
C VAL A 166 -16.04 7.34 8.69
N ASN A 167 -16.81 7.11 9.77
CA ASN A 167 -16.55 6.02 10.72
C ASN A 167 -16.52 4.63 10.09
N ILE A 168 -17.49 4.30 9.24
CA ILE A 168 -17.55 2.99 8.57
C ILE A 168 -16.34 2.74 7.65
N TYR A 169 -15.81 3.78 7.02
CA TYR A 169 -14.61 3.71 6.21
C TYR A 169 -13.35 3.53 7.09
N LYS A 170 -13.25 4.29 8.19
CA LYS A 170 -12.17 4.12 9.19
C LYS A 170 -12.12 2.68 9.74
N SER A 171 -13.27 2.12 10.14
CA SER A 171 -13.35 0.73 10.59
C SER A 171 -12.94 -0.27 9.50
N ALA A 172 -13.36 -0.03 8.25
CA ALA A 172 -13.05 -0.92 7.13
C ALA A 172 -11.58 -0.91 6.73
N ILE A 173 -10.88 0.23 6.73
CA ILE A 173 -9.44 0.26 6.41
C ILE A 173 -8.59 -0.44 7.48
N THR A 174 -9.04 -0.45 8.75
CA THR A 174 -8.36 -1.10 9.88
C THR A 174 -8.71 -2.58 10.07
N ASP A 175 -9.61 -3.15 9.26
CA ASP A 175 -9.99 -4.57 9.39
C ASP A 175 -8.79 -5.49 9.13
N GLU A 176 -8.48 -6.38 10.07
CA GLU A 176 -7.28 -7.24 10.00
C GLU A 176 -7.31 -8.23 8.82
N ASN A 177 -8.51 -8.66 8.41
CA ASN A 177 -8.69 -9.73 7.43
C ASN A 177 -9.03 -9.22 6.03
N ASN A 178 -9.69 -8.06 5.94
CA ASN A 178 -10.27 -7.49 4.72
C ASN A 178 -9.93 -6.00 4.51
N GLY A 179 -9.15 -5.40 5.42
CA GLY A 179 -8.84 -3.98 5.40
C GLY A 179 -7.76 -3.60 4.41
N LEU A 180 -7.32 -2.35 4.51
CA LEU A 180 -6.55 -1.69 3.45
C LEU A 180 -5.21 -2.37 3.20
N ARG A 181 -4.52 -2.76 4.28
CA ARG A 181 -3.23 -3.48 4.22
C ARG A 181 -3.37 -4.79 3.44
N LYS A 182 -4.34 -5.64 3.80
CA LYS A 182 -4.55 -6.94 3.14
C LYS A 182 -5.02 -6.81 1.68
N LEU A 183 -5.90 -5.85 1.39
CA LEU A 183 -6.33 -5.59 0.01
C LEU A 183 -5.20 -5.00 -0.84
N MET A 184 -4.35 -4.14 -0.28
CA MET A 184 -3.18 -3.60 -0.96
C MET A 184 -2.17 -4.70 -1.28
N PHE A 185 -1.90 -5.60 -0.33
CA PHE A 185 -1.06 -6.78 -0.56
C PHE A 185 -1.57 -7.65 -1.71
N ASN A 186 -2.85 -8.03 -1.68
CA ASN A 186 -3.46 -8.83 -2.75
C ASN A 186 -3.44 -8.10 -4.10
N SER A 187 -3.75 -6.80 -4.12
CA SER A 187 -3.73 -5.98 -5.34
C SER A 187 -2.30 -5.83 -5.89
N PHE A 188 -1.30 -5.71 -5.02
CA PHE A 188 0.10 -5.61 -5.39
C PHE A 188 0.57 -6.85 -6.13
N LEU A 189 0.27 -8.05 -5.62
CA LEU A 189 0.62 -9.31 -6.29
C LEU A 189 0.04 -9.40 -7.71
N ILE A 190 -1.19 -8.89 -7.92
CA ILE A 190 -1.82 -8.84 -9.26
C ILE A 190 -1.19 -7.76 -10.15
N VAL A 191 -0.87 -6.59 -9.59
CA VAL A 191 -0.29 -5.46 -10.35
C VAL A 191 1.14 -5.74 -10.83
N ILE A 192 1.93 -6.50 -10.05
CA ILE A 192 3.28 -6.90 -10.45
C ILE A 192 3.31 -8.09 -11.39
N GLU A 193 2.25 -8.93 -11.45
CA GLU A 193 2.21 -10.15 -12.26
C GLU A 193 2.67 -9.96 -13.72
N PRO A 194 2.22 -8.93 -14.48
CA PRO A 194 2.69 -8.68 -15.85
C PRO A 194 4.11 -8.08 -15.96
N ASN A 195 4.72 -7.62 -14.86
CA ASN A 195 6.10 -7.13 -14.85
C ASN A 195 7.03 -8.26 -14.37
N GLU A 196 7.65 -9.00 -15.30
CA GLU A 196 8.47 -10.18 -14.98
C GLU A 196 9.56 -9.92 -13.92
N GLN A 197 10.17 -8.72 -13.89
CA GLN A 197 11.20 -8.38 -12.92
C GLN A 197 10.62 -8.21 -11.51
N LEU A 198 9.54 -7.45 -11.36
CA LEU A 198 8.86 -7.29 -10.07
C LEU A 198 8.17 -8.58 -9.62
N ASN A 199 7.49 -9.28 -10.52
CA ASN A 199 6.85 -10.57 -10.27
C ASN A 199 7.86 -11.57 -9.69
N ARG A 200 9.07 -11.64 -10.27
CA ARG A 200 10.18 -12.46 -9.80
C ARG A 200 10.73 -12.04 -8.43
N ILE A 201 10.76 -10.75 -8.12
CA ILE A 201 11.19 -10.29 -6.78
C ILE A 201 10.11 -10.59 -5.75
N PHE A 202 8.82 -10.45 -6.09
CA PHE A 202 7.76 -10.24 -5.11
C PHE A 202 6.60 -11.27 -5.04
N ASN A 203 6.42 -12.21 -5.99
CA ASN A 203 5.21 -13.08 -6.07
C ASN A 203 5.47 -14.61 -6.11
N ALA A 204 4.54 -15.36 -5.49
CA ALA A 204 4.31 -16.82 -5.47
C ALA A 204 5.22 -17.67 -4.55
N LYS A 205 5.30 -17.27 -3.26
CA LYS A 205 6.54 -17.08 -2.44
C LYS A 205 7.47 -16.07 -3.12
N THR A 206 8.50 -15.48 -2.51
CA THR A 206 8.95 -14.13 -2.95
C THR A 206 10.26 -14.13 -3.78
N TYR A 207 10.26 -14.35 -5.12
CA TYR A 207 10.01 -15.67 -5.73
C TYR A 207 11.09 -16.70 -5.35
N LEU A 208 10.83 -17.31 -4.18
CA LEU A 208 11.77 -17.90 -3.21
C LEU A 208 12.64 -16.76 -2.68
N ILE A 209 12.48 -16.36 -1.41
CA ILE A 209 13.12 -15.15 -0.85
C ILE A 209 14.53 -15.51 -0.32
N LEU A 210 15.64 -15.02 -0.87
CA LEU A 210 15.85 -14.60 -2.28
C LEU A 210 16.59 -15.70 -3.08
N ASN A 211 15.97 -16.88 -2.94
CA ASN A 211 16.16 -18.24 -3.43
C ASN A 211 17.44 -18.94 -3.02
N LYS A 212 17.42 -19.36 -1.74
CA LYS A 212 18.51 -19.14 -0.79
C LYS A 212 18.86 -17.64 -0.77
N ILE A 213 19.12 -17.05 0.39
CA ILE A 213 19.90 -15.79 0.36
C ILE A 213 21.26 -16.16 -0.26
N ARG A 214 21.59 -15.51 -1.38
CA ARG A 214 21.69 -16.05 -2.78
C ARG A 214 22.39 -17.41 -3.08
N GLU A 215 22.29 -18.40 -2.19
CA GLU A 215 23.17 -19.61 -2.02
C GLU A 215 24.56 -19.27 -1.45
N GLN A 216 24.73 -17.99 -1.17
CA GLN A 216 25.87 -17.16 -1.52
C GLN A 216 25.63 -15.82 -0.79
N VAL A 217 26.59 -15.02 -0.35
CA VAL A 217 28.06 -15.22 -0.30
C VAL A 217 28.65 -15.64 -1.66
N LYS A 218 29.14 -16.88 -1.81
CA LYS A 218 30.16 -17.28 -2.80
C LYS A 218 31.50 -16.60 -2.59
#